data_AF-A0A7K2WUH1-F1
#
_entry.id   AF-A0A7K2WUH1-F1
#
_cell.length_a   1.000
_cell.length_b   1.000
_cell.length_c   1.000
_cell.angle_alpha   90.00
_cell.angle_beta   90.00
_cell.angle_gamma   90.00
#
_symmetry.space_group_name_H-M   'P 1'
#
loop_
_entity.id
_entity.type
_entity.pdbx_description
1 polymer ?
#
loop_
_entity_poly.entity_id
_entity_poly.type
_entity_poly.pdbx_seq_one_letter_code
_entity_poly.pdbx_strand_id
1 'polypeptide(L)'
;MSVGYRHVDVFATGPYTGNSLAVFGADGDLPGRTTAGQLLAITQEVRHFESVFLAPPDAAGAVGARVFDLFGELDFAGHPVLGAAAVLHERSGAAGPRRWTF
;
A
#
# COMPACT_ATOMS: atom_id res chain seq x y z
N MET A 1 19.68 -5.11 -4.44
CA MET A 1 18.61 -4.66 -3.52
C MET A 1 17.29 -5.20 -4.04
N SER A 2 16.39 -5.65 -3.17
CA SER A 2 15.06 -6.15 -3.53
C SER A 2 14.01 -5.46 -2.67
N VAL A 3 12.86 -5.15 -3.26
CA VAL A 3 11.68 -4.67 -2.54
C VAL A 3 10.49 -5.54 -2.94
N GLY A 4 9.76 -6.03 -1.94
CA GLY A 4 8.55 -6.82 -2.15
C GLY A 4 7.31 -5.95 -2.14
N TYR A 5 6.32 -6.30 -2.94
CA TYR A 5 5.00 -5.67 -2.93
C TYR A 5 3.91 -6.70 -3.24
N ARG A 6 2.67 -6.36 -2.90
CA ARG A 6 1.49 -7.10 -3.34
C ARG A 6 0.78 -6.31 -4.43
N HIS A 7 0.50 -6.98 -5.54
CA HIS A 7 -0.40 -6.48 -6.57
C HIS A 7 -1.83 -6.82 -6.15
N VAL A 8 -2.69 -5.81 -6.11
CA VAL A 8 -4.07 -5.93 -5.60
C VAL A 8 -5.02 -5.26 -6.56
N ASP A 9 -6.13 -5.94 -6.84
CA ASP A 9 -7.24 -5.40 -7.61
C ASP A 9 -8.34 -4.89 -6.66
N VAL A 10 -8.54 -3.57 -6.63
CA VAL A 10 -9.54 -2.91 -5.77
C VAL A 10 -10.83 -2.68 -6.55
N PHE A 11 -11.99 -2.81 -5.89
CA PHE A 11 -13.31 -2.78 -6.55
C PHE A 11 -13.46 -3.84 -7.64
N ALA A 12 -12.83 -4.99 -7.44
CA ALA A 12 -12.76 -6.09 -8.39
C ALA A 12 -13.80 -7.17 -8.06
N THR A 13 -14.33 -7.82 -9.10
CA THR A 13 -15.19 -9.02 -8.97
C THR A 13 -14.44 -10.31 -9.29
N GLY A 14 -13.20 -10.18 -9.79
CA GLY A 14 -12.27 -11.26 -10.04
C GLY A 14 -10.86 -10.72 -10.32
N PRO A 15 -9.84 -11.60 -10.42
CA PRO A 15 -8.48 -11.19 -10.73
C PRO A 15 -8.40 -10.39 -12.03
N TYR A 16 -7.53 -9.38 -12.04
CA TYR A 16 -7.24 -8.51 -13.18
C TYR A 16 -8.44 -7.64 -13.63
N THR A 17 -9.32 -7.29 -12.69
CA THR A 17 -10.48 -6.40 -12.92
C THR A 17 -10.49 -5.27 -11.89
N GLY A 18 -11.30 -4.23 -12.09
CA GLY A 18 -11.34 -3.10 -11.17
C GLY A 18 -10.13 -2.19 -11.32
N ASN A 19 -9.57 -1.71 -10.21
CA ASN A 19 -8.46 -0.76 -10.19
C ASN A 19 -7.22 -1.38 -9.52
N SER A 20 -6.14 -1.52 -10.29
CA SER A 20 -4.89 -2.14 -9.84
C SER A 20 -4.12 -1.23 -8.89
N LEU A 21 -3.55 -1.81 -7.84
CA LEU A 21 -2.76 -1.12 -6.83
C LEU A 21 -1.52 -1.95 -6.46
N ALA A 22 -0.36 -1.30 -6.34
CA ALA A 22 0.80 -1.88 -5.69
C ALA A 22 0.87 -1.47 -4.21
N VAL A 23 0.90 -2.46 -3.31
CA VAL A 23 0.99 -2.27 -1.85
C VAL A 23 2.37 -2.73 -1.37
N PHE A 24 3.17 -1.79 -0.90
CA PHE A 24 4.52 -2.01 -0.38
C PHE A 24 4.56 -1.97 1.15
N GLY A 25 5.63 -2.53 1.74
CA GLY A 25 5.86 -2.48 3.20
C GLY A 25 5.04 -3.50 3.99
N ALA A 26 4.26 -4.31 3.30
CA ALA A 26 3.31 -5.19 3.93
C ALA A 26 3.98 -6.53 4.36
N ASP A 27 4.81 -7.16 3.49
CA ASP A 27 5.54 -8.44 3.74
C ASP A 27 6.91 -8.24 4.40
N GLY A 28 7.19 -7.02 4.86
CA GLY A 28 8.46 -6.63 5.44
C GLY A 28 8.71 -5.16 5.21
N ASP A 29 9.58 -4.58 6.04
CA ASP A 29 9.87 -3.15 5.99
C ASP A 29 10.48 -2.74 4.66
N LEU A 30 10.16 -1.51 4.25
CA LEU A 30 10.91 -0.86 3.19
C LEU A 30 12.39 -0.74 3.56
N PRO A 31 13.32 -0.79 2.60
CA PRO A 31 14.74 -0.71 2.90
C PRO A 31 15.11 0.64 3.55
N GLY A 32 15.52 0.59 4.83
CA GLY A 32 16.05 1.73 5.57
C GLY A 32 15.11 2.96 5.59
N ARG A 33 15.68 4.15 5.71
CA ARG A 33 14.92 5.41 5.56
C ARG A 33 14.69 5.69 4.07
N THR A 34 13.55 5.28 3.55
CA THR A 34 13.16 5.59 2.16
C THR A 34 12.65 7.03 2.04
N THR A 35 13.24 7.81 1.14
CA THR A 35 12.86 9.21 0.90
C THR A 35 11.62 9.29 -0.01
N ALA A 36 10.91 10.44 0.01
CA ALA A 36 9.79 10.67 -0.91
C ALA A 36 10.18 10.47 -2.38
N GLY A 37 11.36 10.94 -2.79
CA GLY A 37 11.87 10.76 -4.16
C GLY A 37 12.12 9.29 -4.52
N GLN A 38 12.55 8.47 -3.56
CA GLN A 38 12.71 7.02 -3.78
C GLN A 38 11.36 6.31 -3.92
N LEU A 39 10.35 6.69 -3.13
CA LEU A 39 8.99 6.13 -3.25
C LEU A 39 8.35 6.50 -4.59
N LEU A 40 8.53 7.75 -5.04
CA LEU A 40 8.10 8.17 -6.38
C LEU A 40 8.82 7.39 -7.48
N ALA A 41 10.14 7.21 -7.38
CA ALA A 41 10.90 6.43 -8.35
C ALA A 41 10.43 4.97 -8.42
N ILE A 42 10.10 4.35 -7.28
CA ILE A 42 9.50 3.00 -7.25
C ILE A 42 8.12 2.99 -7.92
N THR A 43 7.28 3.99 -7.63
CA THR A 43 5.94 4.12 -8.23
C THR A 43 6.03 4.23 -9.76
N GLN A 44 6.98 5.03 -10.25
CA GLN A 44 7.27 5.21 -11.67
C GLN A 44 7.85 3.96 -12.33
N GLU A 45 8.64 3.16 -11.60
CA GLU A 45 9.21 1.92 -12.09
C GLU A 45 8.14 0.83 -12.28
N VAL A 46 7.22 0.68 -11.31
CA VAL A 46 6.16 -0.33 -11.39
C VAL A 46 5.03 0.08 -12.35
N ARG A 47 4.89 1.38 -12.64
CA ARG A 47 3.96 1.93 -13.66
C ARG A 47 2.47 1.62 -13.40
N HIS A 48 2.09 1.41 -12.14
CA HIS A 48 0.69 1.51 -11.75
C HIS A 48 0.26 2.97 -11.64
N PHE A 49 -1.05 3.24 -11.78
CA PHE A 49 -1.58 4.59 -11.60
C PHE A 49 -1.25 5.16 -10.22
N GLU A 50 -1.35 4.32 -9.19
CA GLU A 50 -1.01 4.67 -7.82
C GLU A 50 -0.26 3.52 -7.14
N SER A 51 0.53 3.85 -6.12
CA SER A 51 1.18 2.91 -5.21
C SER A 51 1.04 3.39 -3.77
N VAL A 52 0.82 2.45 -2.84
CA VAL A 52 0.75 2.75 -1.40
C VAL A 52 1.90 2.08 -0.66
N PHE A 53 2.55 2.85 0.21
CA PHE A 53 3.69 2.44 1.00
C PHE A 53 3.31 2.44 2.47
N LEU A 54 3.33 1.26 3.10
CA LEU A 54 3.00 1.08 4.50
C LEU A 54 4.25 1.20 5.38
N ALA A 55 4.08 1.87 6.52
CA ALA A 55 5.02 1.92 7.62
C ALA A 55 4.44 1.17 8.83
N PRO A 56 5.28 0.69 9.75
CA PRO A 56 4.81 0.07 10.99
C PRO A 56 3.83 0.98 11.75
N PRO A 57 2.83 0.39 12.43
CA PRO A 57 1.87 1.17 13.20
C PRO A 57 2.54 1.94 14.34
N ASP A 58 1.99 3.11 14.66
CA ASP A 58 2.40 3.91 15.80
C ASP A 58 1.90 3.31 17.15
N ALA A 59 2.18 4.01 18.26
CA ALA A 59 1.77 3.57 19.59
C ALA A 59 0.24 3.49 19.78
N ALA A 60 -0.55 4.20 18.97
CA ALA A 60 -2.00 4.13 18.95
C ALA A 60 -2.54 3.04 18.00
N GLY A 61 -1.65 2.39 17.23
CA GLY A 61 -2.00 1.36 16.26
C GLY A 61 -2.35 1.90 14.88
N ALA A 62 -2.14 3.20 14.61
CA ALA A 62 -2.37 3.79 13.29
C ALA A 62 -1.20 3.44 12.35
N VAL A 63 -1.52 2.87 11.20
CA VAL A 63 -0.55 2.39 10.21
C VAL A 63 -0.18 3.53 9.28
N GLY A 64 1.07 3.98 9.31
CA GLY A 64 1.51 5.00 8.37
C GLY A 64 1.31 4.54 6.92
N ALA A 65 0.59 5.31 6.11
CA ALA A 65 0.39 5.05 4.70
C ALA A 65 0.72 6.29 3.88
N ARG A 66 1.51 6.12 2.82
CA ARG A 66 1.85 7.18 1.86
C ARG A 66 1.45 6.72 0.48
N VAL A 67 0.73 7.56 -0.25
CA VAL A 67 0.23 7.24 -1.59
C VAL A 67 0.95 8.10 -2.60
N PHE A 68 1.39 7.49 -3.69
CA PHE A 68 2.01 8.18 -4.81
C PHE A 68 1.27 7.83 -6.09
N ASP A 69 1.10 8.82 -6.97
CA ASP A 69 0.89 8.59 -8.39
C ASP A 69 2.24 8.70 -9.15
N LEU A 70 2.18 8.75 -10.48
CA LEU A 70 3.38 8.87 -11.30
C LEU A 70 4.08 10.25 -11.22
N PHE A 71 3.46 11.24 -10.59
CA PHE A 71 3.89 12.63 -10.56
C PHE A 71 4.32 13.09 -9.17
N GLY A 72 3.75 12.52 -8.10
CA GLY A 72 4.09 12.92 -6.74
C GLY A 72 3.30 12.17 -5.66
N GLU A 73 3.50 12.63 -4.43
CA GLU A 73 2.74 12.15 -3.26
C GLU A 73 1.35 12.80 -3.26
N LEU A 74 0.34 11.99 -2.97
CA LEU A 74 -1.04 12.42 -2.81
C LEU A 74 -1.37 12.52 -1.33
N ASP A 75 -2.09 13.59 -0.95
CA ASP A 75 -2.57 13.76 0.43
C ASP A 75 -3.54 12.65 0.84
N PHE A 76 -4.30 12.12 -0.13
CA PHE A 76 -5.25 11.04 0.07
C PHE A 76 -5.64 10.37 -1.25
N ALA A 77 -5.90 9.07 -1.19
CA ALA A 77 -6.59 8.34 -2.25
C ALA A 77 -7.44 7.21 -1.63
N GLY A 78 -8.69 7.07 -2.09
CA GLY A 78 -9.64 6.13 -1.49
C GLY A 78 -9.32 4.67 -1.79
N HIS A 79 -9.14 4.32 -3.06
CA HIS A 79 -8.89 2.93 -3.45
C HIS A 79 -7.56 2.37 -2.88
N PRO A 80 -6.47 3.16 -2.75
CA PRO A 80 -5.25 2.70 -2.09
C PRO A 80 -5.43 2.36 -0.62
N VAL A 81 -6.22 3.16 0.12
CA VAL A 81 -6.55 2.87 1.53
C VAL A 81 -7.33 1.56 1.66
N LEU A 82 -8.30 1.32 0.76
CA LEU A 82 -9.07 0.07 0.75
C LEU A 82 -8.20 -1.14 0.44
N GLY A 83 -7.32 -1.05 -0.57
CA GLY A 83 -6.39 -2.13 -0.92
C GLY A 83 -5.37 -2.41 0.18
N ALA A 84 -4.83 -1.37 0.82
CA ALA A 84 -3.95 -1.50 1.98
C ALA A 84 -4.64 -2.21 3.15
N ALA A 85 -5.87 -1.82 3.49
CA ALA A 85 -6.65 -2.45 4.55
C ALA A 85 -6.93 -3.92 4.27
N ALA A 86 -7.25 -4.27 3.02
CA ALA A 86 -7.46 -5.66 2.61
C ALA A 86 -6.19 -6.51 2.79
N VAL A 87 -5.03 -6.00 2.35
CA VAL A 87 -3.73 -6.67 2.52
C VAL A 87 -3.37 -6.85 4.00
N LEU A 88 -3.55 -5.80 4.81
CA LEU A 88 -3.27 -5.88 6.25
C LEU A 88 -4.21 -6.87 6.95
N HIS A 89 -5.48 -6.89 6.55
CA HIS A 89 -6.46 -7.82 7.10
C HIS A 89 -6.06 -9.28 6.81
N GLU A 90 -5.76 -9.60 5.55
CA GLU A 90 -5.31 -10.93 5.13
C GLU A 90 -4.08 -11.39 5.94
N ARG A 91 -3.07 -10.52 6.08
CA ARG A 91 -1.86 -10.81 6.87
C ARG A 91 -2.10 -11.06 8.33
N SER A 92 -3.07 -10.35 8.90
CA SER A 92 -3.35 -10.47 10.32
C SER A 92 -3.88 -11.86 10.69
N GLY A 93 -4.30 -12.66 9.70
CA GLY A 93 -4.89 -13.98 9.91
C GLY A 93 -6.21 -13.95 10.68
N ALA A 94 -6.79 -12.76 10.87
CA ALA A 94 -8.03 -12.59 11.61
C ALA A 94 -9.21 -13.17 10.81
N ALA A 95 -9.98 -14.07 11.44
CA ALA A 95 -11.16 -14.68 10.83
C ALA A 95 -12.41 -13.77 10.84
N GLY A 96 -12.39 -12.67 11.59
CA GLY A 96 -13.53 -11.79 11.79
C GLY A 96 -13.21 -10.31 11.51
N PRO A 97 -14.23 -9.44 11.53
CA PRO A 97 -14.07 -8.02 11.20
C PRO A 97 -12.99 -7.34 12.03
N ARG A 98 -12.20 -6.48 11.39
CA ARG A 98 -11.16 -5.68 12.04
C ARG A 98 -11.21 -4.24 11.55
N ARG A 99 -10.89 -3.30 12.45
CA ARG A 99 -10.70 -1.90 12.10
C ARG A 99 -9.21 -1.64 11.86
N TRP A 100 -8.91 -1.04 10.72
CA TRP A 100 -7.59 -0.50 10.39
C TRP A 100 -7.68 1.03 10.42
N THR A 101 -6.72 1.64 11.10
CA THR A 101 -6.54 3.09 11.15
C THR A 101 -5.23 3.39 10.43
N PHE A 102 -5.24 4.42 9.58
CA PHE A 102 -4.09 4.90 8.84
C PHE A 102 -3.79 6.34 9.25
#